data_AF-A0A537UYH0-F1
#
_entry.id   AF-A0A537UYH0-F1
#
_cell.length_a   1.000
_cell.length_b   1.000
_cell.length_c   1.000
_cell.angle_alpha   90.00
_cell.angle_beta   90.00
_cell.angle_gamma   90.00
#
_symmetry.space_group_name_H-M   'P 1'
#
loop_
_entity.id
_entity.type
_entity.pdbx_description
1 polymer ?
#
loop_
_entity_poly.entity_id
_entity_poly.type
_entity_poly.pdbx_seq_one_letter_code
_entity_poly.pdbx_strand_id
1 'polypeptide(L)'
;MLELIVISTLNGVLFGMLLFLMASGLTVIFSMLGVLNFAHASFYMLGAFFGFQISRWFGFWPALLIAPLLAGAIGAGVERFGLRRVHRNGHVAELLFTFGLAFVI
;
A
#
# COMPACT_ATOMS: atom_id res chain seq x y z
N MET A 1 34.38 11.95 0.32
CA MET A 1 33.53 12.91 -0.41
C MET A 1 32.85 12.27 -1.62
N LEU A 2 33.61 11.82 -2.63
CA LEU A 2 33.05 11.14 -3.82
C LEU A 2 32.20 9.90 -3.47
N GLU A 3 32.66 9.06 -2.57
CA GLU A 3 31.92 7.87 -2.11
C GLU A 3 30.56 8.20 -1.49
N LEU A 4 30.50 9.23 -0.65
CA LEU A 4 29.24 9.71 -0.05
C LEU A 4 28.27 10.24 -1.10
N ILE A 5 28.76 10.95 -2.12
CA ILE A 5 27.95 11.47 -3.23
C ILE A 5 27.38 10.30 -4.03
N VAL A 6 28.20 9.29 -4.36
CA VAL A 6 27.77 8.11 -5.10
C VAL A 6 26.71 7.33 -4.31
N ILE A 7 26.97 7.01 -3.04
CA ILE A 7 26.03 6.25 -2.19
C ILE A 7 24.72 7.02 -1.99
N SER A 8 24.78 8.33 -1.71
CA SER A 8 23.57 9.15 -1.51
C SER A 8 22.74 9.26 -2.78
N THR A 9 23.39 9.40 -3.94
CA THR A 9 22.69 9.46 -5.23
C THR A 9 22.03 8.11 -5.53
N LEU A 10 22.74 7.00 -5.33
CA LEU A 10 22.18 5.65 -5.50
C LEU A 10 21.00 5.40 -4.56
N ASN A 11 21.10 5.80 -3.29
CA ASN A 11 19.99 5.72 -2.34
C ASN A 11 18.81 6.60 -2.75
N GLY A 12 19.06 7.82 -3.25
CA GLY A 12 18.03 8.71 -3.78
C GLY A 12 17.31 8.11 -4.98
N VAL A 13 18.05 7.48 -5.90
CA VAL A 13 17.47 6.76 -7.05
C VAL A 13 16.70 5.53 -6.60
N LEU A 14 17.24 4.72 -5.68
CA LEU A 14 16.53 3.58 -5.09
C LEU A 14 15.21 3.99 -4.44
N PHE A 15 15.23 5.03 -3.62
CA PHE A 15 14.04 5.56 -2.98
C PHE A 15 13.06 6.13 -4.00
N GLY A 16 13.54 6.86 -5.01
CA GLY A 16 12.73 7.36 -6.12
C GLY A 16 12.07 6.24 -6.92
N MET A 17 12.78 5.15 -7.20
CA MET A 17 12.22 3.96 -7.87
C MET A 17 11.16 3.27 -7.01
N LEU A 18 11.37 3.17 -5.70
CA LEU A 18 10.36 2.64 -4.76
C LEU A 18 9.09 3.51 -4.77
N LEU A 19 9.24 4.83 -4.66
CA LEU A 19 8.11 5.77 -4.72
C LEU A 19 7.41 5.74 -6.09
N PHE A 20 8.18 5.63 -7.18
CA PHE A 20 7.62 5.50 -8.53
C PHE A 20 6.82 4.21 -8.69
N LEU A 21 7.37 3.08 -8.25
CA LEU A 21 6.67 1.79 -8.30
C LEU A 21 5.35 1.88 -7.53
N MET A 22 5.39 2.46 -6.33
CA MET A 22 4.21 2.70 -5.50
C MET A 22 3.16 3.60 -6.17
N ALA A 23 3.59 4.74 -6.74
CA ALA A 23 2.68 5.67 -7.42
C ALA A 23 2.09 5.07 -8.70
N SER A 24 2.89 4.33 -9.47
CA SER A 24 2.47 3.68 -10.72
C SER A 24 1.39 2.62 -10.48
N GLY A 25 1.39 2.00 -9.29
CA GLY A 25 0.34 1.06 -8.87
C GLY A 25 -1.05 1.70 -8.86
N LEU A 26 -1.19 2.93 -8.36
CA LEU A 26 -2.48 3.63 -8.33
C LEU A 26 -3.00 3.89 -9.75
N THR A 27 -2.13 4.32 -10.67
CA THR A 27 -2.50 4.58 -12.07
C THR A 27 -2.91 3.30 -12.80
N VAL A 28 -2.20 2.19 -12.57
CA VAL A 28 -2.55 0.88 -13.17
C VAL A 28 -3.87 0.36 -12.61
N ILE A 29 -4.07 0.39 -11.29
CA ILE A 29 -5.31 -0.04 -10.63
C ILE A 29 -6.50 0.81 -11.09
N PHE A 30 -6.35 2.14 -11.09
CA PHE A 30 -7.38 3.05 -11.54
C PHE A 30 -7.73 2.83 -13.02
N SER A 31 -6.71 2.62 -13.87
CA SER A 31 -6.91 2.41 -15.31
C SER A 31 -7.59 1.08 -15.65
N MET A 32 -7.39 0.03 -14.85
CA MET A 32 -7.98 -1.30 -15.12
C MET A 32 -9.32 -1.53 -14.41
N LEU A 33 -9.48 -1.05 -13.17
CA LEU A 33 -10.67 -1.31 -12.36
C LEU A 33 -11.67 -0.14 -12.33
N GLY A 34 -11.28 1.06 -12.78
CA GLY A 34 -12.14 2.26 -12.75
C GLY A 34 -12.42 2.79 -11.34
N VAL A 35 -11.74 2.26 -10.33
CA VAL A 35 -11.89 2.60 -8.90
C VAL A 35 -10.69 3.43 -8.45
N LEU A 36 -10.94 4.65 -7.96
CA LEU A 36 -9.92 5.49 -7.34
C LEU A 36 -9.89 5.21 -5.83
N ASN A 37 -8.95 4.37 -5.39
CA ASN A 37 -8.79 4.00 -3.99
C ASN A 37 -7.70 4.86 -3.32
N PHE A 38 -8.10 5.84 -2.51
CA PHE A 38 -7.16 6.70 -1.76
C PHE A 38 -6.48 5.99 -0.57
N ALA A 39 -7.06 4.90 -0.06
CA ALA A 39 -6.48 4.11 1.03
C ALA A 39 -5.32 3.22 0.60
N HIS A 40 -5.00 3.15 -0.70
CA HIS A 40 -3.96 2.27 -1.23
C HIS A 40 -2.60 2.45 -0.50
N ALA A 41 -2.18 3.70 -0.28
CA ALA A 41 -0.95 4.00 0.46
C ALA A 41 -1.03 3.56 1.93
N SER A 42 -2.20 3.66 2.55
CA SER A 42 -2.43 3.21 3.93
C SER A 42 -2.36 1.69 4.06
N PHE A 43 -2.88 0.93 3.09
CA PHE A 43 -2.71 -0.53 3.06
C PHE A 43 -1.25 -0.94 2.86
N TYR A 44 -0.50 -0.22 2.04
CA TYR A 44 0.94 -0.42 1.92
C TYR A 44 1.65 -0.16 3.25
N MET A 45 1.32 0.93 3.94
CA MET A 45 1.87 1.24 5.26
C MET A 45 1.60 0.13 6.27
N LEU A 46 0.37 -0.41 6.30
CA LEU A 46 0.01 -1.56 7.12
C LEU A 46 0.87 -2.80 6.80
N GLY A 47 1.01 -3.13 5.52
CA GLY A 47 1.85 -4.25 5.08
C GLY A 47 3.31 -4.07 5.50
N ALA A 48 3.87 -2.87 5.34
CA ALA A 48 5.22 -2.54 5.80
C ALA A 48 5.36 -2.63 7.32
N PHE A 49 4.36 -2.16 8.08
CA PHE A 49 4.34 -2.26 9.53
C PHE A 49 4.31 -3.71 10.01
N PHE A 50 3.45 -4.55 9.43
CA PHE A 50 3.43 -5.99 9.74
C PHE A 50 4.74 -6.66 9.37
N GLY A 51 5.30 -6.35 8.19
CA GLY A 51 6.61 -6.87 7.78
C GLY A 51 7.71 -6.50 8.78
N PHE A 52 7.76 -5.23 9.21
CA PHE A 52 8.72 -4.77 10.22
C PHE A 52 8.54 -5.47 11.56
N GLN A 53 7.32 -5.55 12.08
CA GLN A 53 7.03 -6.20 13.36
C GLN A 53 7.36 -7.69 13.31
N ILE A 54 6.87 -8.43 12.31
CA ILE A 54 7.11 -9.88 12.19
C ILE A 54 8.60 -10.15 11.98
N SER A 55 9.30 -9.31 11.21
CA SER A 55 10.75 -9.45 11.00
C SER A 55 11.53 -9.33 12.30
N ARG A 56 11.08 -8.45 13.21
CA ARG A 56 11.71 -8.26 14.52
C ARG A 56 11.60 -9.48 15.44
N TRP A 57 10.51 -10.24 15.38
CA TRP A 57 10.26 -11.38 16.28
C TRP A 57 10.59 -12.75 15.66
N PHE A 58 10.26 -12.94 14.38
CA PHE A 58 10.34 -14.23 13.68
C PHE A 58 11.39 -14.24 12.56
N GLY A 59 12.03 -13.11 12.28
CA GLY A 59 13.01 -12.96 11.21
C GLY A 59 12.40 -12.66 9.84
N PHE A 60 13.28 -12.43 8.86
CA PHE A 60 12.89 -11.96 7.52
C PHE A 60 12.01 -12.96 6.76
N TRP A 61 12.34 -14.26 6.81
CA TRP A 61 11.67 -15.27 5.99
C TRP A 61 10.17 -15.43 6.34
N PRO A 62 9.77 -15.55 7.62
CA PRO A 62 8.35 -15.55 7.97
C PRO A 62 7.68 -14.21 7.67
N ALA A 63 8.37 -13.08 7.90
CA ALA A 63 7.82 -11.76 7.64
C ALA A 63 7.48 -11.54 6.16
N LEU A 64 8.34 -12.03 5.26
CA LEU A 64 8.14 -11.93 3.81
C LEU A 64 6.85 -12.62 3.34
N LEU A 65 6.47 -13.73 3.97
CA LEU A 65 5.25 -14.47 3.60
C LEU A 65 4.02 -13.96 4.34
N ILE A 66 4.13 -13.77 5.66
CA ILE A 66 2.98 -13.50 6.53
C ILE A 66 2.47 -12.08 6.37
N ALA A 67 3.35 -11.09 6.19
CA ALA A 67 2.94 -9.69 6.04
C ALA A 67 2.02 -9.43 4.84
N PRO A 68 2.32 -9.87 3.60
CA PRO A 68 1.42 -9.70 2.47
C PRO A 68 0.13 -10.51 2.62
N LEU A 69 0.17 -11.68 3.27
CA LEU A 69 -1.04 -12.46 3.58
C LEU A 69 -1.99 -11.71 4.52
N LEU A 70 -1.46 -11.10 5.59
CA LEU A 70 -2.26 -10.29 6.53
C LEU A 70 -2.80 -9.03 5.86
N ALA A 71 -1.95 -8.28 5.13
CA ALA A 71 -2.39 -7.09 4.42
C ALA A 71 -3.45 -7.42 3.36
N GLY A 72 -3.29 -8.52 2.63
CA GLY A 72 -4.26 -9.01 1.66
C GLY A 72 -5.57 -9.45 2.31
N ALA A 73 -5.52 -10.13 3.46
CA ALA A 73 -6.72 -10.52 4.20
C ALA A 73 -7.53 -9.30 4.68
N ILE A 74 -6.84 -8.27 5.19
CA ILE A 74 -7.48 -7.01 5.61
C ILE A 74 -8.07 -6.30 4.38
N GLY A 75 -7.32 -6.19 3.29
CA GLY A 75 -7.81 -5.62 2.03
C GLY A 75 -9.06 -6.33 1.49
N ALA A 76 -9.05 -7.67 1.49
CA ALA A 76 -10.20 -8.47 1.08
C ALA A 76 -11.42 -8.26 2.00
N GLY A 77 -11.20 -8.11 3.30
CA GLY A 77 -12.24 -7.73 4.25
C GLY A 77 -12.86 -6.36 3.91
N VAL A 78 -12.02 -5.35 3.69
CA VAL A 78 -12.47 -4.00 3.34
C VAL A 78 -13.21 -4.00 2.00
N GLU A 79 -12.77 -4.78 1.03
CA GLU A 79 -13.46 -4.92 -0.25
C GLU A 79 -14.85 -5.54 -0.08
N ARG A 80 -14.92 -6.64 0.66
CA ARG A 80 -16.16 -7.42 0.81
C ARG A 80 -17.23 -6.71 1.62
N PHE A 81 -16.84 -6.05 2.72
CA PHE A 81 -17.77 -5.41 3.64
C PHE A 81 -18.02 -3.93 3.33
N GLY A 82 -17.02 -3.23 2.81
CA GLY A 82 -17.09 -1.79 2.52
C GLY A 82 -17.30 -1.50 1.04
N LEU A 83 -16.24 -1.67 0.25
CA LEU A 83 -16.19 -1.20 -1.15
C LEU A 83 -17.33 -1.77 -2.00
N ARG A 84 -17.61 -3.08 -1.95
CA ARG A 84 -18.71 -3.67 -2.74
C ARG A 84 -20.07 -3.05 -2.45
N ARG A 85 -20.31 -2.60 -1.22
CA ARG A 85 -21.58 -1.98 -0.82
C ARG A 85 -21.64 -0.51 -1.24
N VAL A 86 -20.52 0.19 -1.12
CA VAL A 86 -20.39 1.61 -1.44
C VAL A 86 -20.31 1.86 -2.95
N HIS A 87 -19.69 0.96 -3.71
CA HIS A 87 -19.56 1.04 -5.16
C HIS A 87 -20.93 1.09 -5.86
N ARG A 88 -21.94 0.40 -5.30
CA ARG A 88 -23.33 0.46 -5.79
C ARG A 88 -23.95 1.87 -5.71
N ASN A 89 -23.42 2.73 -4.85
CA ASN A 89 -23.91 4.09 -4.62
C ASN A 89 -23.14 5.15 -5.44
N GLY A 90 -22.22 4.73 -6.31
CA GLY A 90 -21.48 5.59 -7.23
C GLY A 90 -20.05 5.94 -6.78
N HIS A 91 -19.26 6.46 -7.73
CA HIS A 91 -17.83 6.71 -7.57
C HIS A 91 -17.48 7.64 -6.40
N VAL A 92 -18.27 8.70 -6.15
CA VAL A 92 -17.99 9.67 -5.07
C VAL A 92 -18.06 9.03 -3.68
N ALA A 93 -18.99 8.10 -3.49
CA ALA A 93 -19.12 7.39 -2.22
C ALA A 93 -17.88 6.50 -1.96
N GLU A 94 -17.34 5.89 -3.01
CA GLU A 94 -16.12 5.07 -2.96
C GLU A 94 -14.87 5.90 -2.62
N LEU A 95 -14.76 7.11 -3.19
CA LEU A 95 -13.73 8.06 -2.81
C LEU A 95 -13.82 8.42 -1.33
N LEU A 96 -15.01 8.82 -0.86
CA LEU A 96 -15.21 9.23 0.54
C LEU A 96 -14.92 8.08 1.51
N PHE A 97 -15.33 6.86 1.16
CA PHE A 97 -15.07 5.68 1.98
C PHE A 97 -13.57 5.39 2.06
N THR A 98 -12.87 5.33 0.93
CA THR A 98 -11.43 5.06 0.91
C THR A 98 -10.62 6.18 1.54
N PHE A 99 -11.05 7.43 1.40
CA PHE A 99 -10.44 8.56 2.10
C PHE A 99 -10.62 8.46 3.62
N GLY A 100 -11.83 8.16 4.09
CA GLY A 100 -12.07 7.91 5.52
C GLY A 100 -11.25 6.75 6.06
N LEU A 101 -11.12 5.66 5.27
CA LEU A 101 -10.32 4.50 5.63
C LEU A 101 -8.82 4.84 5.72
N ALA A 102 -8.34 5.72 4.84
CA ALA A 102 -6.96 6.18 4.85
C ALA A 102 -6.59 6.97 6.12
N PHE A 103 -7.56 7.66 6.75
CA PHE A 103 -7.37 8.39 8.01
C PHE A 103 -7.48 7.51 9.26
N VAL A 104 -8.21 6.40 9.16
CA VAL A 104 -8.39 5.45 10.28
C VAL A 104 -7.16 4.54 10.45
N ILE A 105 -6.52 4.20 9.34
CA ILE A 105 -5.27 3.42 9.30
C ILE A 105 -4.08 4.30 9.66
#